data_AF-A0A7C3FXY8-F1
#
_entry.id   AF-A0A7C3FXY8-F1
#
_cell.length_a   1.000
_cell.length_b   1.000
_cell.length_c   1.000
_cell.angle_alpha   90.00
_cell.angle_beta   90.00
_cell.angle_gamma   90.00
#
_symmetry.space_group_name_H-M   'P 1'
#
loop_
_entity.id
_entity.type
_entity.pdbx_description
1 polymer ?
#
loop_
_entity_poly.entity_id
_entity_poly.type
_entity_poly.pdbx_seq_one_letter_code
_entity_poly.pdbx_strand_id
1 'polypeptide(L)'
;GLEVVISTHTHDEVHIAEAMGADYITYGPVFETPNKGEPKGVEDLREIIAMTDIKVFALGGIISDEQVKALEESGAYGFASIRYFRA
;
A
#
# COMPACT_ATOMS: atom_id res chain seq x y z
N GLY A 1 -1.93 2.78 -22.94
CA GLY A 1 -1.15 4.00 -22.62
C GLY A 1 -0.15 3.64 -21.56
N LEU A 2 0.42 4.62 -20.86
CA LEU A 2 1.09 4.36 -19.58
C LEU A 2 0.04 4.17 -18.49
N GLU A 3 0.31 3.28 -17.53
CA GLU A 3 -0.50 3.16 -16.31
C GLU A 3 -0.07 4.23 -15.29
N VAL A 4 -1.04 4.81 -14.60
CA VAL A 4 -0.87 5.87 -13.62
C VAL A 4 -1.07 5.29 -12.22
N VAL A 5 -0.02 5.39 -11.39
CA VAL A 5 -0.07 4.97 -9.99
C VAL A 5 0.14 6.19 -9.10
N ILE A 6 -0.80 6.46 -8.19
CA ILE A 6 -0.69 7.56 -7.22
C ILE A 6 -0.28 6.99 -5.86
N SER A 7 0.75 7.58 -5.25
CA SER A 7 1.18 7.21 -3.90
C SER A 7 0.36 7.94 -2.86
N THR A 8 -0.27 7.18 -1.97
CA THR A 8 -1.19 7.66 -0.93
C THR A 8 -0.74 7.22 0.46
N HIS A 9 -1.11 8.01 1.46
CA HIS A 9 -0.72 7.84 2.86
C HIS A 9 -1.89 8.13 3.82
N THR A 10 -3.04 8.54 3.30
CA THR A 10 -4.25 8.83 4.06
C THR A 10 -5.48 8.37 3.29
N HIS A 11 -6.60 8.21 3.99
CA HIS A 11 -7.91 7.87 3.41
C HIS A 11 -8.37 8.94 2.40
N ASP A 12 -8.18 10.23 2.72
CA ASP A 12 -8.52 11.33 1.81
C ASP A 12 -7.70 11.30 0.51
N GLU A 13 -6.41 10.99 0.60
CA GLU A 13 -5.55 10.85 -0.59
C GLU A 13 -6.01 9.71 -1.51
N VAL A 14 -6.57 8.63 -0.94
CA VAL A 14 -7.14 7.52 -1.72
C VAL A 14 -8.37 7.96 -2.51
N HIS A 15 -9.29 8.69 -1.88
CA HIS A 15 -10.46 9.24 -2.57
C HIS A 15 -10.07 10.24 -3.67
N ILE A 16 -9.06 11.08 -3.41
CA ILE A 16 -8.55 12.01 -4.41
C ILE A 16 -7.94 11.25 -5.59
N ALA A 17 -7.15 10.19 -5.33
CA ALA A 17 -6.55 9.38 -6.38
C ALA A 17 -7.61 8.69 -7.26
N GLU A 18 -8.69 8.22 -6.64
CA GLU A 18 -9.84 7.64 -7.34
C GLU A 18 -10.57 8.66 -8.21
N ALA A 19 -10.88 9.84 -7.67
CA ALA A 19 -11.49 10.93 -8.42
C ALA A 19 -10.62 11.44 -9.58
N MET A 20 -9.30 11.33 -9.45
CA MET A 20 -8.33 11.68 -10.51
C MET A 20 -8.19 10.61 -11.60
N GLY A 21 -8.80 9.43 -11.41
CA GLY A 21 -8.76 8.33 -12.38
C GLY A 21 -7.43 7.59 -12.40
N ALA A 22 -6.79 7.38 -11.24
CA ALA A 22 -5.61 6.53 -11.15
C ALA A 22 -5.95 5.08 -11.55
N ASP A 23 -5.02 4.40 -12.24
CA ASP A 23 -5.18 2.97 -12.55
C ASP A 23 -4.93 2.12 -11.30
N TYR A 24 -4.02 2.57 -10.42
CA TYR A 24 -3.65 1.92 -9.16
C TYR A 24 -3.26 2.94 -8.09
N ILE A 25 -3.22 2.51 -6.84
CA ILE A 25 -2.59 3.26 -5.75
C ILE A 25 -1.52 2.45 -5.02
N THR A 26 -0.56 3.15 -4.42
CA THR A 26 0.29 2.55 -3.37
C THR A 26 -0.08 3.14 -2.02
N TYR A 27 -0.27 2.31 -1.00
CA TYR A 27 -0.53 2.75 0.37
C TYR A 27 0.62 2.41 1.31
N GLY A 28 1.12 3.38 2.08
CA GLY A 28 2.20 3.11 3.02
C GLY A 28 2.66 4.31 3.88
N PRO A 29 3.69 4.10 4.73
CA PRO A 29 4.36 2.82 4.96
C PRO A 29 3.48 1.87 5.78
N VAL A 30 3.29 0.63 5.33
CA VAL A 30 2.48 -0.36 6.05
C VAL A 30 3.21 -0.88 7.30
N PHE A 31 4.52 -1.09 7.18
CA PHE A 31 5.38 -1.50 8.29
C PHE A 31 6.50 -0.47 8.52
N GLU A 32 7.22 -0.61 9.64
CA GLU A 32 8.30 0.31 10.01
C GLU A 32 9.39 0.39 8.92
N THR A 33 9.82 1.61 8.61
CA THR A 33 10.91 1.83 7.67
C THR A 33 11.71 3.09 8.05
N PRO A 34 13.05 3.10 7.88
CA PRO A 34 13.89 4.21 8.33
C PRO A 34 13.45 5.56 7.75
N ASN A 35 13.46 6.59 8.59
CA ASN A 35 13.12 7.98 8.21
C ASN A 35 11.71 8.15 7.61
N LYS A 36 10.78 7.24 7.89
CA LYS A 36 9.35 7.43 7.68
C LYS A 36 8.65 7.46 9.03
N GLY A 37 7.53 8.17 9.11
CA GLY A 37 6.72 8.28 10.32
C GLY A 37 6.08 6.95 10.73
N GLU A 38 5.14 7.01 11.66
CA GLU A 38 4.46 5.83 12.20
C GLU A 38 3.89 4.93 11.09
N PRO A 39 4.12 3.60 11.17
CA PRO A 39 3.57 2.67 10.21
C PRO A 39 2.05 2.63 10.33
N LYS A 40 1.39 2.49 9.18
CA LYS A 40 -0.08 2.43 9.08
C LYS A 40 -0.63 1.12 9.64
N GLY A 41 0.10 0.03 9.47
CA GLY A 41 -0.33 -1.29 9.86
C GLY A 41 -1.32 -1.93 8.88
N VAL A 42 -1.53 -3.22 9.07
CA VAL A 42 -2.36 -4.05 8.18
C VAL A 42 -3.85 -3.75 8.34
N GLU A 43 -4.28 -3.36 9.53
CA GLU A 43 -5.70 -3.07 9.78
C GLU A 43 -6.18 -1.82 9.05
N ASP A 44 -5.41 -0.73 9.13
CA ASP A 44 -5.69 0.50 8.38
C ASP A 44 -5.62 0.25 6.85
N LEU A 45 -4.70 -0.61 6.39
CA LEU A 45 -4.69 -1.06 4.99
C LEU A 45 -5.98 -1.79 4.58
N ARG A 46 -6.57 -2.62 5.46
CA ARG A 46 -7.86 -3.28 5.18
C ARG A 46 -8.99 -2.27 5.03
N GLU A 47 -9.01 -1.23 5.88
CA GLU A 47 -9.97 -0.14 5.76
C GLU A 47 -9.83 0.59 4.41
N ILE A 48 -8.60 0.89 3.99
CA ILE A 48 -8.31 1.46 2.66
C ILE A 48 -8.81 0.56 1.53
N ILE A 49 -8.57 -0.75 1.59
CA ILE A 49 -9.01 -1.68 0.56
C ILE A 49 -10.54 -1.76 0.49
N ALA A 50 -11.23 -1.64 1.61
CA ALA A 50 -12.69 -1.69 1.67
C ALA A 50 -13.38 -0.41 1.16
N MET A 51 -12.67 0.72 1.07
CA MET A 51 -13.25 2.03 0.72
C MET A 51 -13.06 2.46 -0.74
N THR A 52 -12.27 1.75 -1.55
CA THR A 52 -12.02 2.07 -2.96
C THR A 52 -12.11 0.83 -3.84
N ASP A 53 -12.56 1.02 -5.08
CA ASP A 53 -12.54 -0.04 -6.11
C ASP A 53 -11.18 -0.11 -6.84
N ILE A 54 -10.27 0.86 -6.59
CA ILE A 54 -8.93 0.86 -7.17
C ILE A 54 -8.07 -0.21 -6.49
N LYS A 55 -7.33 -0.95 -7.32
CA LYS A 55 -6.36 -1.94 -6.86
C LYS A 55 -5.25 -1.29 -6.03
N VAL A 56 -5.11 -1.75 -4.79
CA VAL A 56 -4.17 -1.20 -3.81
C VAL A 56 -2.92 -2.06 -3.71
N PHE A 57 -1.75 -1.44 -3.92
CA PHE A 57 -0.46 -2.05 -3.60
C PHE A 57 0.01 -1.59 -2.21
N ALA A 58 0.29 -2.54 -1.32
CA ALA A 58 0.94 -2.27 -0.04
C ALA A 58 2.41 -1.86 -0.26
N LEU A 59 2.85 -0.81 0.43
CA LEU A 59 4.20 -0.26 0.29
C LEU A 59 4.79 0.09 1.66
N GLY A 60 6.10 -0.11 1.79
CA GLY A 60 6.89 0.42 2.91
C GLY A 60 7.06 -0.55 4.07
N GLY A 61 8.33 -0.78 4.44
CA GLY A 61 8.71 -1.62 5.58
C GLY A 61 8.56 -3.13 5.39
N ILE A 62 8.20 -3.60 4.19
CA ILE A 62 8.00 -5.01 3.87
C ILE A 62 9.36 -5.67 3.60
N ILE A 63 9.79 -6.58 4.47
CA ILE A 63 11.12 -7.20 4.51
C ILE A 63 11.12 -8.68 4.89
N SER A 64 9.99 -9.27 5.28
CA SER A 64 9.89 -10.70 5.63
C SER A 64 8.68 -11.40 5.01
N ASP A 65 8.76 -12.72 4.87
CA ASP A 65 7.65 -13.54 4.36
C ASP A 65 6.42 -13.49 5.29
N GLU A 66 6.62 -13.31 6.60
CA GLU A 66 5.54 -13.12 7.55
C GLU A 66 4.73 -11.85 7.25
N GLN A 67 5.42 -10.76 6.90
CA GLN A 67 4.75 -9.52 6.48
C GLN A 67 4.05 -9.68 5.14
N VAL A 68 4.65 -10.39 4.18
CA VAL A 68 4.00 -10.70 2.90
C VAL A 68 2.70 -11.48 3.12
N LYS A 69 2.74 -12.52 3.96
CA LYS A 69 1.55 -13.31 4.30
C LYS A 69 0.47 -12.46 4.96
N ALA A 70 0.84 -11.55 5.87
CA ALA A 70 -0.11 -10.64 6.49
C ALA A 70 -0.80 -9.69 5.48
N LEU A 71 -0.09 -9.31 4.41
CA LEU A 71 -0.65 -8.50 3.31
C LEU A 71 -1.54 -9.32 2.37
N GLU A 72 -1.21 -10.58 2.11
CA GLU A 72 -2.11 -11.48 1.37
C GLU A 72 -3.45 -11.63 2.11
N GLU A 73 -3.40 -11.81 3.43
CA GLU A 73 -4.58 -11.89 4.29
C GLU A 73 -5.32 -10.54 4.45
N SER A 74 -4.73 -9.41 4.03
CA SER A 74 -5.39 -8.11 4.06
C SER A 74 -6.23 -7.84 2.80
N GLY A 75 -6.06 -8.64 1.74
CA GLY A 75 -6.72 -8.43 0.46
C GLY A 75 -6.03 -7.38 -0.43
N ALA A 76 -4.78 -7.00 -0.11
CA ALA A 76 -4.02 -6.11 -0.99
C ALA A 76 -3.87 -6.76 -2.37
N TYR A 77 -3.95 -5.97 -3.44
CA TYR A 77 -3.77 -6.49 -4.79
C TYR A 77 -2.35 -6.99 -5.03
N GLY A 78 -1.38 -6.38 -4.34
CA GLY A 78 0.00 -6.81 -4.32
C GLY A 78 0.81 -5.96 -3.35
N PHE A 79 2.12 -6.16 -3.35
CA PHE A 79 3.03 -5.34 -2.55
C PHE A 79 4.26 -4.92 -3.35
N ALA A 80 4.88 -3.83 -2.91
CA ALA A 80 6.14 -3.33 -3.46
C ALA A 80 7.19 -3.19 -2.35
N SER A 81 8.41 -3.65 -2.64
CA SER A 81 9.53 -3.52 -1.72
C SER A 81 10.86 -3.42 -2.46
N ILE A 82 11.83 -2.79 -1.81
CA ILE A 82 13.23 -2.75 -2.24
C ILE A 82 14.03 -3.76 -1.42
N ARG A 83 13.90 -3.70 -0.09
CA ARG A 83 14.76 -4.45 0.84
C ARG A 83 14.38 -5.93 0.93
N TYR A 84 13.11 -6.28 0.73
CA TYR A 84 12.68 -7.68 0.66
C TYR A 84 13.41 -8.47 -0.45
N PHE A 85 13.69 -7.82 -1.59
CA PHE A 85 14.34 -8.45 -2.75
C PHE A 85 15.86 -8.23 -2.79
N ARG A 86 16.43 -7.53 -1.81
CA ARG A 86 17.88 -7.39 -1.69
C ARG A 86 18.37 -8.48 -0.75
N ALA A 87 19.03 -9.49 -1.33
CA ALA A 87 19.76 -10.51 -0.60
C ALA A 87 20.86 -9.89 0.29
#